data_AF-A0A6T9Y0A8-F1
#
_entry.id   AF-A0A6T9Y0A8-F1
#
_cell.length_a   1.000
_cell.length_b   1.000
_cell.length_c   1.000
_cell.angle_alpha   90.00
_cell.angle_beta   90.00
_cell.angle_gamma   90.00
#
_symmetry.space_group_name_H-M   'P 1'
#
loop_
_entity.id
_entity.type
_entity.pdbx_description
1 polymer ?
#
loop_
_entity_poly.entity_id
_entity_poly.type
_entity_poly.pdbx_seq_one_letter_code
_entity_poly.pdbx_strand_id
1 'polypeptide(L)'
;MKKTIITYLITLAFTLVVSGCASPPTVYLYGKYLEPSKVQALSEQLTDQGLNVEVNDFDFPTSVSTNTLLYSLLLQSPEAIDNTTSIAEHAGYSINRVQSLTQGNHWYTKNSLALFVFPDGNRPHGTLLAQDLIHSYIANRCGNGERLTLYKDGTYTLTLQTPTSSEDVKGKWKYRQFPYLELQEPNSPYANYYFEISRVESEDKVSKLDLTHLHLLNANSTNPLASECVFTYGVRI
;
A
#
# COMPACT_ATOMS: atom_id res chain seq x y z
N MET A 1 -44.22 7.56 -50.23
CA MET A 1 -44.48 7.13 -48.84
C MET A 1 -43.61 5.96 -48.39
N LYS A 2 -43.53 4.82 -49.11
CA LYS A 2 -42.70 3.67 -48.68
C LYS A 2 -41.19 3.96 -48.54
N LYS A 3 -40.59 4.75 -49.45
CA LYS A 3 -39.16 5.13 -49.36
C LYS A 3 -38.85 5.97 -48.11
N THR A 4 -39.72 6.91 -47.76
CA THR A 4 -39.54 7.79 -46.60
C THR A 4 -39.58 7.01 -45.28
N ILE A 5 -40.47 6.02 -45.17
CA ILE A 5 -40.59 5.14 -43.99
C ILE A 5 -39.34 4.26 -43.83
N ILE A 6 -38.78 3.74 -44.93
CA ILE A 6 -37.54 2.95 -44.92
C ILE A 6 -36.36 3.82 -44.49
N THR A 7 -36.28 5.07 -44.94
CA THR A 7 -35.22 6.00 -44.51
C THR A 7 -35.32 6.30 -43.01
N TYR A 8 -36.51 6.54 -42.45
CA TYR A 8 -36.71 6.75 -41.02
C TYR A 8 -36.37 5.52 -40.16
N LEU A 9 -36.67 4.31 -40.64
CA LEU A 9 -36.30 3.06 -39.96
C LEU A 9 -34.79 2.82 -39.96
N ILE A 10 -34.09 3.19 -41.04
CA ILE A 10 -32.64 3.06 -41.13
C ILE A 10 -31.94 4.10 -40.23
N THR A 11 -32.42 5.35 -40.17
CA THR A 11 -31.85 6.35 -39.24
C THR A 11 -32.13 6.00 -37.77
N LEU A 12 -33.31 5.46 -37.44
CA LEU A 12 -33.62 5.00 -36.08
C LEU A 12 -32.79 3.78 -35.67
N ALA A 13 -32.56 2.83 -36.59
CA ALA A 13 -31.67 1.69 -36.35
C ALA A 13 -30.20 2.14 -36.21
N PHE A 14 -29.78 3.18 -36.91
CA PHE A 14 -28.42 3.72 -36.79
C PHE A 14 -28.20 4.45 -35.46
N THR A 15 -29.19 5.19 -34.93
CA THR A 15 -29.07 5.83 -33.61
C THR A 15 -29.01 4.85 -32.45
N LEU A 16 -29.63 3.67 -32.58
CA LEU A 16 -29.56 2.61 -31.56
C LEU A 16 -28.18 1.94 -31.47
N VAL A 17 -27.44 1.86 -32.58
CA VAL A 17 -26.13 1.18 -32.63
C VAL A 17 -24.97 2.07 -32.13
N VAL A 18 -25.12 3.41 -32.10
CA VAL A 18 -24.06 4.31 -31.62
C VAL A 18 -24.04 4.48 -30.10
N SER A 19 -25.01 3.93 -29.37
CA SER A 19 -24.91 3.79 -27.91
C SER A 19 -24.05 2.57 -27.55
N GLY A 20 -22.79 2.57 -28.00
CA GLY A 20 -21.79 1.65 -27.47
C GLY A 20 -21.68 1.93 -25.98
N CYS A 21 -22.29 1.08 -25.15
CA CYS A 21 -22.20 1.16 -23.70
C CYS A 21 -20.75 0.93 -23.30
N ALA A 22 -19.97 2.01 -23.19
CA ALA A 22 -18.70 1.96 -22.50
C ALA A 22 -18.99 1.50 -21.07
N SER A 23 -18.40 0.38 -20.67
CA SER A 23 -18.58 -0.14 -19.31
C SER A 23 -18.13 0.92 -18.31
N PRO A 24 -18.91 1.23 -17.28
CA PRO A 24 -18.50 2.21 -16.29
C PRO A 24 -17.16 1.83 -15.65
N PRO A 25 -16.32 2.82 -15.30
CA PRO A 25 -15.07 2.55 -14.64
C PRO A 25 -15.33 1.91 -13.27
N THR A 26 -14.41 1.05 -12.85
CA THR A 26 -14.46 0.40 -11.54
C THR A 26 -13.60 1.16 -10.54
N VAL A 27 -14.21 1.58 -9.44
CA VAL A 27 -13.53 2.14 -8.26
C VAL A 27 -13.23 1.00 -7.30
N TYR A 28 -11.95 0.69 -7.14
CA TYR A 28 -11.46 -0.17 -6.07
C TYR A 28 -11.36 0.65 -4.79
N LEU A 29 -12.30 0.45 -3.87
CA LEU A 29 -12.36 1.18 -2.60
C LEU A 29 -11.53 0.46 -1.54
N TYR A 30 -10.40 1.06 -1.17
CA TYR A 30 -9.55 0.62 -0.08
C TYR A 30 -9.98 1.31 1.21
N GLY A 31 -10.89 0.65 1.93
CA GLY A 31 -11.56 1.16 3.12
C GLY A 31 -11.07 0.55 4.44
N LYS A 32 -9.92 -0.15 4.45
CA LYS A 32 -9.42 -0.94 5.60
C LYS A 32 -9.44 -0.22 6.96
N TYR A 33 -9.27 1.10 6.96
CA TYR A 33 -9.23 1.92 8.18
C TYR A 33 -10.55 2.59 8.53
N LEU A 34 -11.59 2.37 7.73
CA LEU A 34 -12.94 2.88 7.96
C LEU A 34 -13.79 1.83 8.69
N GLU A 35 -14.80 2.28 9.42
CA GLU A 35 -15.82 1.38 9.92
C GLU A 35 -16.60 0.74 8.75
N PRO A 36 -17.05 -0.52 8.85
CA PRO A 36 -17.78 -1.19 7.77
C PRO A 36 -19.00 -0.41 7.25
N SER A 37 -19.72 0.27 8.14
CA SER A 37 -20.86 1.13 7.81
C SER A 37 -20.47 2.32 6.92
N LYS A 38 -19.27 2.88 7.13
CA LYS A 38 -18.71 3.99 6.34
C LYS A 38 -18.23 3.53 4.99
N VAL A 39 -17.62 2.34 4.91
CA VAL A 39 -17.26 1.71 3.62
C VAL A 39 -18.51 1.50 2.80
N GLN A 40 -19.55 0.89 3.38
CA GLN A 40 -20.81 0.63 2.69
C GLN A 40 -21.46 1.93 2.19
N ALA A 41 -21.60 2.94 3.05
CA ALA A 41 -22.20 4.22 2.67
C ALA A 41 -21.44 4.94 1.54
N LEU A 42 -20.10 4.84 1.52
CA LEU A 42 -19.30 5.41 0.44
C LEU A 42 -19.43 4.59 -0.86
N SER A 43 -19.48 3.25 -0.76
CA SER A 43 -19.73 2.38 -1.91
C SER A 43 -21.08 2.65 -2.58
N GLU A 44 -22.13 2.87 -1.77
CA GLU A 44 -23.47 3.22 -2.25
C GLU A 44 -23.45 4.57 -2.98
N GLN A 45 -22.85 5.61 -2.39
CA GLN A 45 -22.72 6.92 -3.04
C GLN A 45 -21.97 6.88 -4.38
N LEU A 46 -20.91 6.09 -4.46
CA LEU A 46 -20.15 5.89 -5.70
C LEU A 46 -20.99 5.16 -6.75
N THR A 47 -21.73 4.14 -6.33
CA THR A 47 -22.60 3.33 -7.21
C THR A 47 -23.77 4.14 -7.74
N ASP A 48 -24.38 4.99 -6.92
CA ASP A 48 -25.48 5.89 -7.29
C ASP A 48 -25.06 6.91 -8.36
N GLN A 49 -23.77 7.19 -8.49
CA GLN A 49 -23.19 8.03 -9.55
C GLN A 49 -22.78 7.24 -10.80
N GLY A 50 -23.21 5.98 -10.89
CA GLY A 50 -23.00 5.12 -12.06
C GLY A 50 -21.61 4.51 -12.13
N LEU A 51 -20.83 4.51 -11.05
CA LEU A 51 -19.53 3.84 -10.99
C LEU A 51 -19.71 2.38 -10.54
N ASN A 52 -18.88 1.47 -11.05
CA ASN A 52 -18.77 0.14 -10.47
C ASN A 52 -17.87 0.22 -9.22
N VAL A 53 -18.20 -0.48 -8.13
CA VAL A 53 -17.41 -0.43 -6.89
C VAL A 53 -17.00 -1.83 -6.45
N GLU A 54 -15.71 -2.03 -6.19
CA GLU A 54 -15.16 -3.23 -5.57
C GLU A 54 -14.41 -2.84 -4.29
N VAL A 55 -14.89 -3.32 -3.14
CA VAL A 55 -14.22 -3.08 -1.85
C VAL A 55 -13.00 -3.99 -1.74
N ASN A 56 -11.89 -3.42 -1.26
CA ASN A 56 -10.64 -4.12 -1.08
C ASN A 56 -10.07 -3.89 0.33
N ASP A 57 -9.67 -4.98 0.98
CA ASP A 57 -9.10 -4.99 2.33
C ASP A 57 -7.58 -5.20 2.35
N PHE A 58 -6.92 -5.17 1.18
CA PHE A 58 -5.46 -5.25 1.09
C PHE A 58 -4.80 -4.06 1.78
N ASP A 59 -3.57 -4.29 2.23
CA ASP A 59 -2.73 -3.22 2.75
C ASP A 59 -2.52 -2.11 1.72
N PHE A 60 -2.52 -0.88 2.21
CA PHE A 60 -2.28 0.28 1.38
C PHE A 60 -0.83 0.22 0.87
N PRO A 61 -0.56 0.55 -0.40
CA PRO A 61 0.81 0.63 -0.91
C PRO A 61 1.65 1.56 -0.04
N THR A 62 2.94 1.26 0.07
CA THR A 62 3.85 2.04 0.93
C THR A 62 3.88 3.51 0.56
N SER A 63 3.66 3.87 -0.71
CA SER A 63 3.61 5.25 -1.17
C SER A 63 2.35 6.02 -0.72
N VAL A 64 1.35 5.37 -0.13
CA VAL A 64 0.05 5.95 0.25
C VAL A 64 -0.04 6.18 1.77
N SER A 65 0.15 7.43 2.19
CA SER A 65 0.10 7.88 3.59
C SER A 65 -1.02 8.88 3.90
N THR A 66 -1.71 9.35 2.86
CA THR A 66 -2.85 10.25 2.92
C THR A 66 -3.92 9.76 1.97
N ASN A 67 -5.14 10.28 2.09
CA ASN A 67 -6.21 9.98 1.16
C ASN A 67 -5.76 10.23 -0.27
N THR A 68 -5.77 9.16 -1.06
CA THR A 68 -5.16 9.15 -2.40
C THR A 68 -6.11 8.51 -3.38
N LEU A 69 -6.32 9.17 -4.52
CA LEU A 69 -6.96 8.60 -5.69
C LEU A 69 -5.90 8.27 -6.73
N LEU A 70 -5.83 7.01 -7.12
CA LEU A 70 -4.99 6.57 -8.22
C LEU A 70 -5.85 6.20 -9.42
N TYR A 71 -5.44 6.55 -10.64
CA TYR A 71 -6.23 6.25 -11.84
C TYR A 71 -5.40 5.59 -12.94
N SER A 72 -6.05 4.72 -13.73
CA SER A 72 -5.42 4.06 -14.87
C SER A 72 -5.16 5.00 -16.05
N LEU A 73 -4.04 4.75 -16.74
CA LEU A 73 -3.74 5.38 -18.03
C LEU A 73 -4.71 4.95 -19.14
N LEU A 74 -5.45 3.85 -18.95
CA LEU A 74 -6.49 3.35 -19.86
C LEU A 74 -7.92 3.65 -19.34
N LEU A 75 -8.06 4.62 -18.44
CA LEU A 75 -9.37 5.10 -17.98
C LEU A 75 -10.14 5.68 -19.18
N GLN A 76 -11.36 5.17 -19.41
CA GLN A 76 -12.18 5.54 -20.56
C GLN A 76 -13.01 6.81 -20.34
N SER A 77 -13.25 7.17 -19.08
CA SER A 77 -14.01 8.36 -18.65
C SER A 77 -13.18 9.15 -17.64
N PRO A 78 -12.37 10.12 -18.10
CA PRO A 78 -11.56 10.97 -17.21
C PRO A 78 -12.39 11.70 -16.14
N GLU A 79 -13.64 12.03 -16.45
CA GLU A 79 -14.58 12.67 -15.52
C GLU A 79 -14.83 11.84 -14.25
N ALA A 80 -14.61 10.52 -14.31
CA ALA A 80 -14.70 9.65 -13.16
C ALA A 80 -13.68 10.00 -12.06
N ILE A 81 -12.56 10.64 -12.42
CA ILE A 81 -11.56 11.13 -11.45
C ILE A 81 -12.18 12.23 -10.59
N ASP A 82 -12.75 13.25 -11.24
CA ASP A 82 -13.38 14.39 -10.57
C ASP A 82 -14.62 13.96 -9.79
N ASN A 83 -15.45 13.09 -10.38
CA ASN A 83 -16.64 12.56 -9.73
C ASN A 83 -16.27 11.77 -8.46
N THR A 84 -15.32 10.83 -8.56
CA THR A 84 -14.87 10.03 -7.41
C THR A 84 -14.29 10.92 -6.31
N THR A 85 -13.49 11.92 -6.69
CA THR A 85 -12.92 12.89 -5.75
C THR A 85 -14.01 13.67 -5.03
N SER A 86 -14.95 14.25 -5.79
CA SER A 86 -16.07 15.00 -5.25
C SER A 86 -16.92 14.15 -4.31
N ILE A 87 -17.27 12.92 -4.68
CA ILE A 87 -18.05 12.01 -3.82
C ILE A 87 -17.33 11.73 -2.50
N ALA A 88 -16.03 11.44 -2.55
CA ALA A 88 -15.25 11.21 -1.34
C ALA A 88 -15.20 12.47 -0.44
N GLU A 89 -15.01 13.65 -1.03
CA GLU A 89 -15.00 14.92 -0.30
C GLU A 89 -16.35 15.24 0.35
N HIS A 90 -17.46 15.02 -0.36
CA HIS A 90 -18.81 15.17 0.19
C HIS A 90 -19.10 14.18 1.32
N ALA A 91 -18.51 12.98 1.25
CA ALA A 91 -18.56 11.99 2.32
C ALA A 91 -17.64 12.31 3.52
N GLY A 92 -16.91 13.43 3.48
CA GLY A 92 -16.02 13.91 4.54
C GLY A 92 -14.56 13.48 4.40
N TYR A 93 -14.17 12.91 3.25
CA TYR A 93 -12.82 12.41 3.01
C TYR A 93 -12.11 13.28 1.97
N SER A 94 -11.34 14.28 2.43
CA SER A 94 -10.53 15.11 1.53
C SER A 94 -9.51 14.27 0.77
N ILE A 95 -9.41 14.42 -0.56
CA ILE A 95 -8.42 13.70 -1.37
C ILE A 95 -7.18 14.57 -1.51
N ASN A 96 -6.09 14.17 -0.84
CA ASN A 96 -4.86 14.97 -0.80
C ASN A 96 -3.96 14.75 -2.01
N ARG A 97 -4.12 13.63 -2.71
CA ARG A 97 -3.28 13.28 -3.85
C ARG A 97 -4.07 12.54 -4.91
N VAL A 98 -3.97 13.03 -6.14
CA VAL A 98 -4.51 12.38 -7.33
C VAL A 98 -3.32 12.12 -8.26
N GLN A 99 -3.09 10.86 -8.64
CA GLN A 99 -1.96 10.54 -9.50
C GLN A 99 -2.25 9.34 -10.39
N SER A 100 -1.60 9.30 -11.55
CA SER A 100 -1.71 8.17 -12.45
C SER A 100 -1.01 6.95 -11.89
N LEU A 101 -1.53 5.80 -12.28
CA LEU A 101 -0.89 4.52 -12.16
C LEU A 101 0.38 4.44 -12.98
N THR A 102 1.52 4.39 -12.28
CA THR A 102 2.79 4.03 -12.89
C THR A 102 3.15 2.58 -12.55
N GLN A 103 3.95 1.99 -13.43
CA GLN A 103 4.35 0.59 -13.51
C GLN A 103 4.52 -0.13 -12.15
N GLY A 104 3.99 -1.36 -12.03
CA GLY A 104 4.11 -2.19 -10.81
C GLY A 104 2.77 -2.67 -10.22
N ASN A 105 1.65 -2.28 -10.82
CA ASN A 105 0.31 -2.48 -10.28
C ASN A 105 -0.60 -3.12 -11.34
N HIS A 106 -1.03 -4.38 -11.19
CA HIS A 106 -1.81 -5.15 -12.20
C HIS A 106 -3.12 -4.48 -12.71
N TRP A 107 -3.50 -3.33 -12.16
CA TRP A 107 -4.66 -2.53 -12.53
C TRP A 107 -4.33 -1.37 -13.50
N TYR A 108 -3.06 -1.11 -13.84
CA TYR A 108 -2.71 -0.01 -14.77
C TYR A 108 -3.28 -0.15 -16.18
N THR A 109 -3.71 -1.35 -16.57
CA THR A 109 -4.33 -1.64 -17.87
C THR A 109 -5.86 -1.73 -17.85
N LYS A 110 -6.54 -1.38 -16.76
CA LYS A 110 -8.01 -1.52 -16.63
C LYS A 110 -8.71 -0.17 -16.59
N ASN A 111 -9.96 -0.11 -17.06
CA ASN A 111 -10.83 1.06 -16.90
C ASN A 111 -11.21 1.23 -15.41
N SER A 112 -10.31 1.77 -14.60
CA SER A 112 -10.41 1.72 -13.15
C SER A 112 -9.68 2.83 -12.41
N LEU A 113 -10.14 3.07 -11.19
CA LEU A 113 -9.55 3.94 -10.18
C LEU A 113 -9.34 3.12 -8.90
N ALA A 114 -8.37 3.51 -8.08
CA ALA A 114 -8.19 3.01 -6.73
C ALA A 114 -8.28 4.17 -5.74
N LEU A 115 -9.26 4.09 -4.84
CA LEU A 115 -9.55 5.12 -3.84
C LEU A 115 -9.10 4.62 -2.47
N PHE A 116 -8.06 5.24 -1.92
CA PHE A 116 -7.50 4.94 -0.60
C PHE A 116 -7.99 5.95 0.41
N VAL A 117 -8.70 5.49 1.44
CA VAL A 117 -9.35 6.38 2.41
C VAL A 117 -8.90 6.07 3.84
N PHE A 118 -8.46 7.12 4.51
CA PHE A 118 -8.25 7.21 5.94
C PHE A 118 -9.31 8.14 6.57
N PRO A 119 -9.81 7.84 7.78
CA PRO A 119 -10.89 8.61 8.42
C PRO A 119 -10.60 10.11 8.52
N ASP A 120 -9.41 10.49 8.95
CA ASP A 120 -9.02 11.89 9.22
C ASP A 120 -8.16 12.49 8.10
N GLY A 121 -8.23 11.93 6.90
CA GLY A 121 -7.39 12.32 5.75
C GLY A 121 -5.94 11.83 5.84
N ASN A 122 -5.50 11.48 7.05
CA ASN A 122 -4.18 11.01 7.37
C ASN A 122 -4.22 9.58 7.89
N ARG A 123 -3.14 8.86 7.65
CA ARG A 123 -2.91 7.55 8.25
C ARG A 123 -3.21 7.58 9.77
N PRO A 124 -4.05 6.66 10.30
CA PRO A 124 -4.31 6.59 11.74
C PRO A 124 -3.02 6.41 12.55
N HIS A 125 -2.93 7.11 13.68
CA HIS A 125 -1.82 6.97 14.61
C HIS A 125 -1.65 5.50 15.03
N GLY A 126 -0.40 5.04 15.10
CA GLY A 126 -0.07 3.65 15.44
C GLY A 126 -0.15 2.64 14.29
N THR A 127 -0.70 3.01 13.12
CA THR A 127 -0.65 2.11 11.95
C THR A 127 0.76 2.13 11.32
N LEU A 128 1.28 0.94 11.02
CA LEU A 128 2.58 0.75 10.42
C LEU A 128 2.43 0.49 8.92
N LEU A 129 3.10 1.29 8.10
CA LEU A 129 3.31 1.03 6.68
C LEU A 129 4.74 0.57 6.47
N ALA A 130 5.00 -0.17 5.39
CA ALA A 130 6.37 -0.60 5.11
C ALA A 130 7.36 0.56 4.94
N GLN A 131 6.89 1.75 4.54
CA GLN A 131 7.76 2.93 4.47
C GLN A 131 8.29 3.38 5.84
N ASP A 132 7.56 3.10 6.93
CA ASP A 132 8.01 3.39 8.30
C ASP A 132 9.10 2.42 8.77
N LEU A 133 9.40 1.39 7.98
CA LEU A 133 10.45 0.43 8.27
C LEU A 133 11.79 0.84 7.64
N ILE A 134 11.83 1.87 6.78
CA ILE A 134 13.02 2.26 6.00
C ILE A 134 13.99 3.04 6.90
N HIS A 135 14.77 2.29 7.68
CA HIS A 135 15.72 2.83 8.66
C HIS A 135 16.99 1.99 8.75
N SER A 136 17.97 2.53 9.46
CA SER A 136 19.14 1.80 9.96
C SER A 136 18.90 1.44 11.42
N TYR A 137 18.77 0.15 11.69
CA TYR A 137 18.48 -0.41 13.00
C TYR A 137 19.78 -0.89 13.65
N ILE A 138 19.91 -0.62 14.94
CA ILE A 138 21.05 -1.03 15.75
C ILE A 138 20.74 -2.38 16.38
N ALA A 139 21.68 -3.32 16.27
CA ALA A 139 21.54 -4.63 16.88
C ALA A 139 21.60 -4.57 18.41
N ASN A 140 20.79 -5.39 19.04
CA ASN A 140 20.82 -5.69 20.46
C ASN A 140 20.77 -7.21 20.61
N ARG A 141 21.76 -7.77 21.31
CA ARG A 141 21.87 -9.23 21.56
C ARG A 141 21.81 -10.07 20.28
N CYS A 142 22.44 -9.63 19.19
CA CYS A 142 22.38 -10.32 17.89
C CYS A 142 23.56 -11.24 17.58
N GLY A 143 24.42 -11.54 18.55
CA GLY A 143 25.67 -12.25 18.28
C GLY A 143 26.56 -11.44 17.33
N ASN A 144 26.73 -11.93 16.10
CA ASN A 144 27.53 -11.24 15.09
C ASN A 144 26.77 -10.10 14.39
N GLY A 145 25.44 -9.99 14.52
CA GLY A 145 24.70 -8.90 13.90
C GLY A 145 25.02 -7.55 14.53
N GLU A 146 25.41 -6.56 13.72
CA GLU A 146 25.71 -5.19 14.17
C GLU A 146 24.60 -4.21 13.76
N ARG A 147 24.17 -4.29 12.51
CA ARG A 147 23.24 -3.33 11.92
C ARG A 147 22.40 -3.95 10.82
N LEU A 148 21.13 -3.58 10.76
CA LEU A 148 20.24 -3.89 9.65
C LEU A 148 19.75 -2.58 9.04
N THR A 149 19.97 -2.38 7.74
CA THR A 149 19.44 -1.21 7.02
C THR A 149 18.41 -1.68 6.00
N LEU A 150 17.22 -1.12 6.04
CA LEU A 150 16.15 -1.35 5.06
C LEU A 150 16.05 -0.13 4.14
N TYR A 151 16.13 -0.35 2.83
CA TYR A 151 16.11 0.71 1.82
C TYR A 151 14.75 0.84 1.15
N LYS A 152 14.47 2.05 0.64
CA LYS A 152 13.21 2.41 -0.02
C LYS A 152 12.92 1.60 -1.28
N ASP A 153 13.95 1.11 -1.96
CA ASP A 153 13.84 0.29 -3.17
C ASP A 153 13.52 -1.19 -2.89
N GLY A 154 13.31 -1.56 -1.62
CA GLY A 154 13.02 -2.93 -1.20
C GLY A 154 14.28 -3.78 -1.00
N THR A 155 15.48 -3.19 -1.05
CA THR A 155 16.74 -3.88 -0.72
C THR A 155 17.13 -3.70 0.74
N TYR A 156 17.93 -4.60 1.29
CA TYR A 156 18.49 -4.47 2.64
C TYR A 156 20.00 -4.68 2.65
N THR A 157 20.64 -4.23 3.73
CA THR A 157 22.00 -4.62 4.12
C THR A 157 22.02 -5.02 5.58
N LEU A 158 22.49 -6.23 5.87
CA LEU A 158 22.75 -6.76 7.20
C LEU A 158 24.26 -6.81 7.39
N THR A 159 24.78 -5.97 8.28
CA THR A 159 26.19 -5.94 8.63
C THR A 159 26.46 -6.92 9.77
N LEU A 160 27.34 -7.87 9.50
CA LEU A 160 27.80 -8.89 10.42
C LEU A 160 29.25 -8.59 10.83
N GLN A 161 29.53 -8.67 12.12
CA GLN A 161 30.86 -8.60 12.66
C GLN A 161 31.53 -9.99 12.57
N THR A 162 32.75 -10.00 12.04
CA THR A 162 33.64 -11.16 12.04
C THR A 162 34.86 -10.85 12.92
N PRO A 163 35.69 -11.84 13.28
CA PRO A 163 36.87 -11.61 14.13
C PRO A 163 37.86 -10.58 13.57
N THR A 164 37.88 -10.38 12.25
CA THR A 164 38.89 -9.55 11.57
C THR A 164 38.32 -8.38 10.76
N SER A 165 37.00 -8.33 10.53
CA SER A 165 36.34 -7.29 9.73
C SER A 165 34.83 -7.29 9.92
N SER A 166 34.12 -6.44 9.17
CA SER A 166 32.68 -6.55 8.95
C SER A 166 32.39 -7.17 7.58
N GLU A 167 31.28 -7.88 7.47
CA GLU A 167 30.74 -8.41 6.22
C GLU A 167 29.31 -7.91 6.03
N ASP A 168 28.98 -7.48 4.81
CA ASP A 168 27.64 -7.02 4.47
C ASP A 168 26.89 -8.09 3.66
N VAL A 169 25.84 -8.65 4.27
CA VAL A 169 24.87 -9.49 3.58
C VAL A 169 23.79 -8.59 2.98
N LYS A 170 23.52 -8.76 1.69
CA LYS A 170 22.54 -7.95 0.94
C LYS A 170 21.44 -8.83 0.40
N GLY A 171 20.27 -8.23 0.19
CA GLY A 171 19.15 -8.92 -0.44
C GLY A 171 17.92 -8.04 -0.55
N LYS A 172 16.74 -8.66 -0.58
CA LYS A 172 15.46 -7.97 -0.61
C LYS A 172 14.72 -8.14 0.70
N TRP A 173 14.02 -7.10 1.14
CA TRP A 173 13.10 -7.19 2.26
C TRP A 173 11.67 -7.07 1.76
N LYS A 174 10.75 -7.69 2.48
CA LYS A 174 9.33 -7.61 2.18
C LYS A 174 8.52 -7.52 3.47
N TYR A 175 7.71 -6.48 3.55
CA TYR A 175 6.64 -6.38 4.53
C TYR A 175 5.45 -7.20 4.03
N ARG A 176 5.08 -8.25 4.77
CA ARG A 176 3.99 -9.15 4.37
C ARG A 176 2.64 -8.62 4.82
N GLN A 177 2.58 -8.34 6.10
CA GLN A 177 1.46 -7.76 6.85
C GLN A 177 2.02 -7.46 8.25
N PHE A 178 1.50 -6.48 8.97
CA PHE A 178 1.86 -6.32 10.38
C PHE A 178 1.48 -7.59 11.17
N PRO A 179 2.34 -8.11 12.07
CA PRO A 179 3.63 -7.58 12.51
C PRO A 179 4.85 -8.23 11.83
N TYR A 180 4.79 -8.70 10.59
CA TYR A 180 5.84 -9.53 9.99
C TYR A 180 6.64 -8.87 8.85
N LEU A 181 7.95 -9.01 8.96
CA LEU A 181 8.96 -8.62 7.96
C LEU A 181 9.80 -9.84 7.58
N GLU A 182 10.08 -10.02 6.29
CA GLU A 182 10.99 -11.07 5.81
C GLU A 182 12.18 -10.47 5.05
N LEU A 183 13.36 -11.07 5.22
CA LEU A 183 14.57 -10.79 4.43
C LEU A 183 14.95 -12.02 3.61
N GLN A 184 15.21 -11.80 2.33
CA GLN A 184 15.56 -12.84 1.37
C GLN A 184 16.87 -12.49 0.70
N GLU A 185 17.85 -13.39 0.81
CA GLU A 185 19.13 -13.28 0.11
C GLU A 185 18.97 -13.57 -1.39
N PRO A 186 19.86 -13.03 -2.25
CA PRO A 186 19.89 -13.32 -3.67
C PRO A 186 19.92 -14.83 -3.93
N ASN A 187 19.12 -15.29 -4.89
CA ASN A 187 19.02 -16.69 -5.31
C ASN A 187 18.49 -17.66 -4.23
N SER A 188 18.09 -17.19 -3.05
CA SER A 188 17.42 -18.03 -2.06
C SER A 188 15.96 -18.28 -2.49
N PRO A 189 15.47 -19.53 -2.50
CA PRO A 189 14.07 -19.82 -2.84
C PRO A 189 13.08 -19.34 -1.76
N TYR A 190 13.56 -19.13 -0.52
CA TYR A 190 12.74 -18.75 0.63
C TYR A 190 13.40 -17.61 1.41
N ALA A 191 12.65 -16.94 2.27
CA ALA A 191 13.24 -15.93 3.15
C ALA A 191 14.20 -16.58 4.16
N ASN A 192 15.34 -15.93 4.34
CA ASN A 192 16.43 -16.34 5.23
C ASN A 192 16.14 -15.90 6.67
N TYR A 193 15.50 -14.75 6.83
CA TYR A 193 15.19 -14.15 8.14
C TYR A 193 13.72 -13.72 8.19
N TYR A 194 13.05 -14.05 9.30
CA TYR A 194 11.70 -13.59 9.62
C TYR A 194 11.76 -12.79 10.91
N PHE A 195 11.19 -11.60 10.90
CA PHE A 195 11.13 -10.71 12.04
C PHE A 195 9.69 -10.40 12.42
N GLU A 196 9.44 -10.37 13.72
CA GLU A 196 8.26 -9.72 14.31
C GLU A 196 8.58 -8.25 14.61
N ILE A 197 7.68 -7.37 14.20
CA ILE A 197 7.74 -5.94 14.37
C ILE A 197 6.95 -5.57 15.62
N SER A 198 7.58 -4.87 16.55
CA SER A 198 6.89 -4.25 17.68
C SER A 198 7.22 -2.76 17.76
N ARG A 199 6.28 -1.97 18.29
CA ARG A 199 6.48 -0.54 18.57
C ARG A 199 6.16 -0.26 20.02
N VAL A 200 7.03 0.48 20.67
CA VAL A 200 6.87 0.86 22.07
C VAL A 200 7.25 2.32 22.26
N GLU A 201 6.42 3.04 23.01
CA GLU A 201 6.84 4.31 23.59
C GLU A 201 7.78 4.04 24.77
N SER A 202 8.87 4.77 24.81
CA SER A 202 9.84 4.77 25.90
C SER A 202 10.14 6.21 26.30
N GLU A 203 10.86 6.40 27.39
CA GLU A 203 11.26 7.72 27.87
C GLU A 203 12.70 7.66 28.34
N ASP A 204 13.51 8.60 27.87
CA ASP A 204 14.84 8.84 28.43
C ASP A 204 14.84 10.10 29.32
N LYS A 205 16.01 10.49 29.83
CA LYS A 205 16.13 11.65 30.73
C LYS A 205 15.75 12.99 30.08
N VAL A 206 15.51 13.04 28.78
CA VAL A 206 15.34 14.25 27.99
C VAL A 206 13.98 14.30 27.29
N SER A 207 13.51 13.19 26.72
CA SER A 207 12.24 13.15 26.01
C SER A 207 11.65 11.75 25.94
N LYS A 208 10.40 11.69 25.47
CA LYS A 208 9.80 10.45 24.99
C LYS A 208 10.47 10.01 23.69
N LEU A 209 10.40 8.71 23.46
CA LEU A 209 10.95 8.00 22.32
C LEU A 209 9.86 7.07 21.77
N ASP A 210 9.74 7.01 20.45
CA ASP A 210 8.99 5.95 19.76
C ASP A 210 10.03 4.98 19.17
N LEU A 211 10.00 3.74 19.65
CA LEU A 211 10.96 2.69 19.28
C LEU A 211 10.28 1.64 18.43
N THR A 212 10.92 1.28 17.32
CA THR A 212 10.56 0.13 16.48
C THR A 212 11.59 -0.98 16.69
N HIS A 213 11.11 -2.17 17.04
CA HIS A 213 11.93 -3.36 17.22
C HIS A 213 11.61 -4.40 16.14
N LEU A 214 12.65 -5.08 15.66
CA LEU A 214 12.56 -6.24 14.79
C LEU A 214 13.15 -7.44 15.53
N HIS A 215 12.29 -8.31 16.04
CA HIS A 215 12.65 -9.51 16.81
C HIS A 215 12.80 -10.69 15.86
N LEU A 216 13.96 -11.35 15.88
CA LEU A 216 14.19 -12.52 15.03
C LEU A 216 13.32 -13.71 15.48
N LEU A 217 12.57 -14.30 14.54
CA LEU A 217 11.67 -15.43 14.82
C LEU A 217 12.28 -16.79 14.49
N ASN A 218 13.15 -16.84 13.49
CA ASN A 218 13.64 -18.09 12.90
C ASN A 218 15.13 -18.33 13.14
N ALA A 219 15.61 -18.00 14.35
CA ALA A 219 16.96 -18.32 14.76
C ALA A 219 17.19 -19.83 14.75
N ASN A 220 18.29 -20.26 14.16
CA ASN A 220 18.67 -21.66 14.06
C ASN A 220 20.20 -21.76 13.97
N SER A 221 20.73 -22.99 14.03
CA SER A 221 22.18 -23.24 14.06
C SER A 221 22.94 -22.79 12.81
N THR A 222 22.25 -22.46 11.72
CA THR A 222 22.84 -21.95 10.47
C THR A 222 22.69 -20.45 10.29
N ASN A 223 21.97 -19.78 11.19
CA ASN A 223 21.76 -18.34 11.18
C ASN A 223 22.91 -17.64 11.93
N PRO A 224 23.58 -16.62 11.35
CA PRO A 224 24.63 -15.86 12.04
C PRO A 224 24.11 -14.99 13.19
N LEU A 225 22.79 -14.82 13.32
CA LEU A 225 22.14 -14.05 14.37
C LEU A 225 21.70 -14.93 15.54
N ALA A 226 21.86 -14.41 16.76
CA ALA A 226 21.41 -15.07 17.98
C ALA A 226 19.87 -15.10 18.12
N SER A 227 19.34 -16.04 18.90
CA SER A 227 17.89 -16.22 19.11
C SER A 227 17.18 -15.02 19.73
N GLU A 228 17.88 -14.28 20.55
CA GLU A 228 17.42 -13.10 21.25
C GLU A 228 17.71 -11.80 20.48
N CYS A 229 18.11 -11.91 19.21
CA CYS A 229 18.44 -10.78 18.36
C CYS A 229 17.26 -9.83 18.17
N VAL A 230 17.50 -8.56 18.50
CA VAL A 230 16.56 -7.46 18.25
C VAL A 230 17.29 -6.32 17.53
N PHE A 231 16.78 -5.94 16.36
CA PHE A 231 17.22 -4.72 15.69
C PHE A 231 16.29 -3.56 16.08
N THR A 232 16.85 -2.45 16.57
CA THR A 232 16.07 -1.32 17.11
C THR A 232 16.36 -0.02 16.36
N TYR A 233 15.30 0.69 16.02
CA TYR A 233 15.32 2.07 15.56
C TYR A 233 14.45 2.94 16.48
N GLY A 234 14.81 4.21 16.67
CA GLY A 234 14.07 5.09 17.56
C GLY A 234 14.11 6.55 17.12
N VAL A 235 12.99 7.25 17.36
CA VAL A 235 12.85 8.70 17.14
C VAL A 235 12.36 9.38 18.42
N ARG A 236 12.79 10.64 18.63
CA ARG A 236 12.26 11.47 19.73
C ARG A 236 10.90 12.03 19.34
N ILE A 237 9.97 12.06 20.29
CA ILE A 237 8.62 12.63 20.17
C ILE A 237 8.34 13.65 21.27
#